data_AF-A0A239P649-F1
#
_entry.id   AF-A0A239P649-F1
#
_cell.length_a   1.000
_cell.length_b   1.000
_cell.length_c   1.000
_cell.angle_alpha   90.00
_cell.angle_beta   90.00
_cell.angle_gamma   90.00
#
_symmetry.space_group_name_H-M   'P 1'
#
loop_
_entity.id
_entity.type
_entity.pdbx_description
1 polymer ?
#
loop_
_entity_poly.entity_id
_entity_poly.type
_entity_poly.pdbx_seq_one_letter_code
_entity_poly.pdbx_strand_id
1 'polypeptide(L)'
;MPSREFRAVRRTGDWLGATTTEMAVGTPSPDPASIVPREFKRDLNASLSGIRRGHGARSLQDIIGYNTANSVEGLKYQQGQLLAAQAVNLSDPAIGAAYKADLEAGKASNRALIDGILTNGTPGDKSDDFDAVMAPSGSALVGYADRAGYPALTLPAGYGPTASSAGHNPIGVTLVGTAFSEARRSRLTARSFAAEEPRLLVV
;
A
#
# COMPACT_ATOMS: atom_id res chain seq x y z
N MET A 1 11.65 22.93 10.86
CA MET A 1 10.26 22.83 11.35
C MET A 1 9.64 21.56 10.77
N PRO A 2 8.94 20.73 11.57
CA PRO A 2 8.29 19.52 11.04
C PRO A 2 7.22 19.86 9.99
N SER A 3 7.03 18.95 9.03
CA SER A 3 6.08 19.13 7.91
C SER A 3 4.63 19.20 8.41
N ARG A 4 3.73 19.69 7.55
CA ARG A 4 2.29 19.86 7.91
C ARG A 4 1.63 18.52 8.18
N GLU A 5 1.97 17.52 7.38
CA GLU A 5 1.51 16.14 7.47
C GLU A 5 1.98 15.51 8.78
N PHE A 6 3.24 15.71 9.15
CA PHE A 6 3.81 15.21 10.39
C PHE A 6 3.08 15.75 11.64
N ARG A 7 2.70 17.04 11.62
CA ARG A 7 1.86 17.62 12.69
C ARG A 7 0.45 17.06 12.74
N ALA A 8 -0.10 16.58 11.63
CA ALA A 8 -1.40 15.91 11.60
C ALA A 8 -1.31 14.49 12.17
N VAL A 9 -0.24 13.76 11.83
CA VAL A 9 0.03 12.42 12.40
C VAL A 9 0.20 12.50 13.90
N ARG A 10 1.05 13.42 14.40
CA ARG A 10 1.26 13.60 15.85
C ARG A 10 -0.02 13.94 16.60
N ARG A 11 -0.84 14.86 16.05
CA ARG A 11 -2.14 15.21 16.64
C ARG A 11 -3.13 14.04 16.66
N THR A 12 -3.07 13.18 15.65
CA THR A 12 -3.89 11.95 15.60
C THR A 12 -3.43 10.97 16.68
N GLY A 13 -2.11 10.81 16.88
CA GLY A 13 -1.57 10.04 18.00
C GLY A 13 -2.01 10.56 19.36
N ASP A 14 -1.90 11.88 19.58
CA ASP A 14 -2.36 12.55 20.81
C ASP A 14 -3.88 12.30 21.03
N TRP A 15 -4.70 12.41 19.99
CA TRP A 15 -6.16 12.16 20.07
C TRP A 15 -6.50 10.70 20.40
N LEU A 16 -5.68 9.75 19.93
CA LEU A 16 -5.83 8.33 20.23
C LEU A 16 -5.31 7.96 21.64
N GLY A 17 -4.75 8.91 22.40
CA GLY A 17 -4.13 8.64 23.70
C GLY A 17 -2.88 7.77 23.59
N ALA A 18 -2.17 7.84 22.46
CA ALA A 18 -1.04 6.97 22.18
C ALA A 18 0.31 7.62 22.57
N THR A 19 1.23 6.81 23.08
CA THR A 19 2.64 7.23 23.18
C THR A 19 3.24 7.20 21.77
N THR A 20 3.85 8.31 21.34
CA THR A 20 4.42 8.43 19.99
C THR A 20 5.94 8.51 20.00
N THR A 21 6.58 7.79 19.08
CA THR A 21 8.03 7.85 18.83
C THR A 21 8.26 8.17 17.36
N GLU A 22 9.21 9.07 17.08
CA GLU A 22 9.53 9.48 15.71
C GLU A 22 10.67 8.61 15.15
N MET A 23 10.48 7.99 13.98
CA MET A 23 11.53 7.19 13.32
C MET A 23 11.55 7.40 11.81
N ALA A 24 12.73 7.27 11.21
CA ALA A 24 12.87 7.24 9.75
C ALA A 24 12.58 5.84 9.21
N VAL A 25 11.69 5.73 8.22
CA VAL A 25 11.23 4.44 7.67
C VAL A 25 12.28 3.70 6.83
N GLY A 26 13.42 4.31 6.49
CA GLY A 26 14.40 3.68 5.61
C GLY A 26 13.79 3.24 4.27
N THR A 27 14.45 2.32 3.58
CA THR A 27 13.97 1.74 2.31
C THR A 27 14.13 0.23 2.33
N PRO A 28 13.21 -0.55 1.74
CA PRO A 28 13.36 -1.99 1.63
C PRO A 28 14.66 -2.33 0.90
N SER A 29 15.39 -3.33 1.40
CA SER A 29 16.60 -3.82 0.76
C SER A 29 16.59 -5.36 0.77
N PRO A 30 16.68 -6.02 -0.39
CA PRO A 30 16.71 -5.44 -1.74
C PRO A 30 15.38 -4.76 -2.14
N ASP A 31 15.42 -3.89 -3.15
CA ASP A 31 14.22 -3.31 -3.80
C ASP A 31 14.06 -3.87 -5.23
N PRO A 32 13.45 -5.06 -5.38
CA PRO A 32 13.29 -5.70 -6.68
C PRO A 32 12.21 -5.04 -7.53
N ALA A 33 12.31 -5.23 -8.85
CA ALA A 33 11.38 -4.64 -9.83
C ALA A 33 9.91 -4.97 -9.53
N SER A 34 9.00 -4.08 -9.95
CA SER A 34 7.56 -4.27 -9.77
C SER A 34 7.08 -5.54 -10.50
N ILE A 35 6.20 -6.29 -9.83
CA ILE A 35 5.59 -7.51 -10.37
C ILE A 35 4.28 -7.23 -11.11
N VAL A 36 3.62 -6.10 -10.82
CA VAL A 36 2.25 -5.81 -11.28
C VAL A 36 2.13 -5.85 -12.80
N PRO A 37 3.02 -5.20 -13.60
CA PRO A 37 2.92 -5.27 -15.06
C PRO A 37 3.09 -6.69 -15.61
N ARG A 38 3.77 -7.57 -14.88
CA ARG A 38 4.08 -8.94 -15.30
C ARG A 38 2.95 -9.92 -15.04
N GLU A 39 2.21 -9.74 -13.95
CA GLU A 39 1.09 -10.61 -13.60
C GLU A 39 -0.26 -10.12 -14.12
N PHE A 40 -0.40 -8.82 -14.39
CA PHE A 40 -1.66 -8.19 -14.79
C PHE A 40 -2.38 -8.92 -15.93
N LYS A 41 -1.68 -9.27 -17.01
CA LYS A 41 -2.26 -10.02 -18.13
C LYS A 41 -2.82 -11.38 -17.71
N ARG A 42 -2.06 -12.14 -16.92
CA ARG A 42 -2.45 -13.48 -16.44
C ARG A 42 -3.69 -13.38 -15.57
N ASP A 43 -3.67 -12.49 -14.60
CA ASP A 43 -4.71 -12.40 -13.56
C ASP A 43 -6.00 -11.77 -14.10
N LEU A 44 -5.88 -10.75 -14.96
CA LEU A 44 -7.04 -10.15 -15.62
C LEU A 44 -7.72 -11.17 -16.55
N ASN A 45 -6.96 -11.88 -17.39
CA ASN A 45 -7.53 -12.89 -18.29
C ASN A 45 -8.21 -14.02 -17.50
N ALA A 46 -7.61 -14.47 -16.39
CA ALA A 46 -8.21 -15.46 -15.52
C ALA A 46 -9.55 -14.96 -14.93
N SER A 47 -9.59 -13.72 -14.43
CA SER A 47 -10.81 -13.09 -13.90
C SER A 47 -11.91 -12.99 -14.98
N LEU A 48 -11.57 -12.47 -16.17
CA LEU A 48 -12.51 -12.30 -17.28
C LEU A 48 -13.04 -13.64 -17.83
N SER A 49 -12.22 -14.70 -17.81
CA SER A 49 -12.65 -16.04 -18.22
C SER A 49 -13.75 -16.62 -17.31
N GLY A 50 -13.80 -16.20 -16.03
CA GLY A 50 -14.79 -16.64 -15.05
C GLY A 50 -16.18 -16.00 -15.22
N ILE A 51 -16.30 -14.93 -16.01
CA ILE A 51 -17.55 -14.16 -16.16
C ILE A 51 -18.49 -14.90 -17.11
N ARG A 52 -19.47 -15.65 -16.56
CA ARG A 52 -20.39 -16.48 -17.37
C ARG A 52 -21.50 -15.71 -18.10
N ARG A 53 -21.72 -14.42 -17.81
CA ARG A 53 -22.84 -13.64 -18.38
C ARG A 53 -22.38 -12.25 -18.85
N GLY A 54 -22.80 -11.86 -20.05
CA GLY A 54 -22.55 -10.54 -20.64
C GLY A 54 -21.71 -10.56 -21.93
N HIS A 55 -21.87 -9.50 -22.74
CA HIS A 55 -21.14 -9.25 -24.00
C HIS A 55 -19.85 -8.41 -23.75
N GLY A 56 -19.12 -8.71 -22.69
CA GLY A 56 -17.89 -7.99 -22.33
C GLY A 56 -16.62 -8.63 -22.89
N ALA A 57 -15.52 -7.87 -22.85
CA ALA A 57 -14.17 -8.35 -23.15
C ALA A 57 -13.83 -9.62 -22.36
N ARG A 58 -13.14 -10.57 -22.98
CA ARG A 58 -12.74 -11.85 -22.39
C ARG A 58 -11.25 -11.92 -22.08
N SER A 59 -10.50 -10.94 -22.56
CA SER A 59 -9.07 -10.85 -22.36
C SER A 59 -8.59 -9.39 -22.38
N LEU A 60 -7.37 -9.18 -21.90
CA LEU A 60 -6.63 -7.93 -22.07
C LEU A 60 -6.51 -7.55 -23.56
N GLN A 61 -6.37 -8.54 -24.46
CA GLN A 61 -6.30 -8.30 -25.90
C GLN A 61 -7.61 -7.70 -26.45
N ASP A 62 -8.75 -8.19 -25.98
CA ASP A 62 -10.06 -7.66 -26.40
C ASP A 62 -10.24 -6.21 -25.94
N ILE A 63 -9.78 -5.88 -24.73
CA ILE A 63 -9.80 -4.51 -24.20
C ILE A 63 -8.91 -3.59 -25.06
N ILE A 64 -7.70 -4.04 -25.38
CA ILE A 64 -6.78 -3.30 -26.26
C ILE A 64 -7.40 -3.08 -27.64
N GLY A 65 -8.04 -4.11 -28.20
CA GLY A 65 -8.76 -4.05 -29.46
C GLY A 65 -9.92 -3.04 -29.42
N TYR A 66 -10.73 -3.07 -28.35
CA TYR A 66 -11.82 -2.13 -28.15
C TYR A 66 -11.32 -0.67 -28.07
N ASN A 67 -10.30 -0.40 -27.26
CA ASN A 67 -9.74 0.94 -27.13
C ASN A 67 -9.19 1.46 -28.47
N THR A 68 -8.60 0.56 -29.27
CA THR A 68 -8.07 0.90 -30.60
C THR A 68 -9.19 1.24 -31.56
N ALA A 69 -10.29 0.48 -31.54
CA ALA A 69 -11.46 0.73 -32.38
C ALA A 69 -12.26 1.99 -31.94
N ASN A 70 -12.17 2.36 -30.66
CA ASN A 70 -12.91 3.48 -30.07
C ASN A 70 -11.96 4.55 -29.49
N SER A 71 -10.99 5.00 -30.28
CA SER A 71 -9.87 5.84 -29.81
C SER A 71 -10.28 7.15 -29.13
N VAL A 72 -11.40 7.76 -29.52
CA VAL A 72 -11.91 9.02 -28.94
C VAL A 72 -12.24 8.85 -27.45
N GLU A 73 -12.84 7.73 -27.07
CA GLU A 73 -13.20 7.43 -25.68
C GLU A 73 -12.15 6.56 -24.97
N GLY A 74 -11.55 5.61 -25.68
CA GLY A 74 -10.66 4.60 -25.13
C GLY A 74 -9.19 5.01 -25.03
N LEU A 75 -8.75 6.08 -25.70
CA LEU A 75 -7.33 6.45 -25.80
C LEU A 75 -7.02 7.91 -25.44
N LYS A 76 -7.85 8.57 -24.61
CA LYS A 76 -7.57 9.92 -24.11
C LYS A 76 -6.15 10.08 -23.53
N TYR A 77 -5.66 9.05 -22.83
CA TYR A 77 -4.31 9.00 -22.27
C TYR A 77 -3.48 7.83 -22.83
N GLN A 78 -3.85 7.35 -24.02
CA GLN A 78 -3.26 6.15 -24.65
C GLN A 78 -3.45 4.88 -23.79
N GLN A 79 -2.72 3.80 -24.12
CA GLN A 79 -2.82 2.51 -23.43
C GLN A 79 -1.47 1.79 -23.25
N GLY A 80 -0.37 2.55 -23.10
CA GLY A 80 0.99 1.99 -23.03
C GLY A 80 1.19 0.92 -21.95
N GLN A 81 0.57 1.08 -20.78
CA GLN A 81 0.66 0.09 -19.70
C GLN A 81 -0.04 -1.23 -20.07
N LEU A 82 -1.16 -1.17 -20.79
CA LEU A 82 -1.87 -2.37 -21.27
C LEU A 82 -1.02 -3.11 -22.32
N LEU A 83 -0.39 -2.36 -23.23
CA LEU A 83 0.50 -2.93 -24.24
C LEU A 83 1.74 -3.60 -23.60
N ALA A 84 2.36 -2.92 -22.63
CA ALA A 84 3.51 -3.46 -21.90
C ALA A 84 3.15 -4.75 -21.15
N ALA A 85 2.01 -4.78 -20.44
CA ALA A 85 1.53 -5.98 -19.77
C ALA A 85 1.17 -7.11 -20.76
N GLN A 86 0.57 -6.77 -21.90
CA GLN A 86 0.21 -7.74 -22.94
C GLN A 86 1.45 -8.42 -23.55
N ALA A 87 2.58 -7.71 -23.63
CA ALA A 87 3.84 -8.24 -24.15
C ALA A 87 4.53 -9.24 -23.20
N VAL A 88 4.16 -9.27 -21.91
CA VAL A 88 4.77 -10.21 -20.95
C VAL A 88 4.30 -11.64 -21.24
N ASN A 89 5.27 -12.56 -21.26
CA ASN A 89 5.03 -13.99 -21.37
C ASN A 89 5.59 -14.76 -20.16
N LEU A 90 4.73 -15.04 -19.17
CA LEU A 90 5.12 -15.81 -17.98
C LEU A 90 5.32 -17.32 -18.23
N SER A 91 4.98 -17.84 -19.41
CA SER A 91 5.28 -19.25 -19.76
C SER A 91 6.74 -19.44 -20.18
N ASP A 92 7.44 -18.36 -20.51
CA ASP A 92 8.90 -18.39 -20.66
C ASP A 92 9.53 -18.71 -19.29
N PRO A 93 10.33 -19.78 -19.17
CA PRO A 93 10.90 -20.20 -17.90
C PRO A 93 11.80 -19.15 -17.24
N ALA A 94 12.56 -18.38 -18.02
CA ALA A 94 13.45 -17.35 -17.49
C ALA A 94 12.66 -16.16 -16.96
N ILE A 95 11.66 -15.69 -17.72
CA ILE A 95 10.77 -14.60 -17.28
C ILE A 95 9.95 -15.01 -16.05
N GLY A 96 9.41 -16.23 -16.06
CA GLY A 96 8.65 -16.78 -14.94
C GLY A 96 9.48 -16.96 -13.68
N ALA A 97 10.74 -17.40 -13.80
CA ALA A 97 11.67 -17.52 -12.69
C ALA A 97 12.02 -16.15 -12.09
N ALA A 98 12.34 -15.16 -12.93
CA ALA A 98 12.63 -13.79 -12.49
C ALA A 98 11.43 -13.14 -11.79
N TYR A 99 10.21 -13.33 -12.33
CA TYR A 99 8.97 -12.88 -11.67
C TYR A 99 8.81 -13.45 -10.26
N LYS A 100 9.01 -14.77 -10.10
CA LYS A 100 8.89 -15.42 -8.78
C LYS A 100 9.96 -14.92 -7.81
N ALA A 101 11.20 -14.77 -8.27
CA ALA A 101 12.28 -14.24 -7.44
C ALA A 101 11.98 -12.81 -6.95
N ASP A 102 11.54 -11.93 -7.83
CA ASP A 102 11.19 -10.54 -7.48
C ASP A 102 9.95 -10.43 -6.58
N LEU A 103 8.98 -11.33 -6.75
CA LEU A 103 7.80 -11.45 -5.90
C LEU A 103 8.20 -11.78 -4.47
N GLU A 104 8.99 -12.85 -4.29
CA GLU A 104 9.40 -13.31 -2.96
C GLU A 104 10.38 -12.35 -2.31
N ALA A 105 11.39 -11.86 -3.04
CA ALA A 105 12.34 -10.88 -2.53
C ALA A 105 11.63 -9.58 -2.14
N GLY A 106 10.68 -9.12 -2.95
CA GLY A 106 9.92 -7.89 -2.68
C GLY A 106 9.04 -8.03 -1.45
N LYS A 107 8.33 -9.15 -1.29
CA LYS A 107 7.57 -9.43 -0.06
C LYS A 107 8.48 -9.48 1.16
N ALA A 108 9.59 -10.22 1.07
CA ALA A 108 10.50 -10.43 2.18
C ALA A 108 11.16 -9.12 2.65
N SER A 109 11.69 -8.30 1.73
CA SER A 109 12.37 -7.05 2.09
C SER A 109 11.43 -6.01 2.70
N ASN A 110 10.20 -5.93 2.19
CA ASN A 110 9.19 -5.01 2.72
C ASN A 110 8.66 -5.47 4.10
N ARG A 111 8.48 -6.77 4.30
CA ARG A 111 8.16 -7.34 5.62
C ARG A 111 9.28 -7.07 6.62
N ALA A 112 10.52 -7.38 6.26
CA ALA A 112 11.67 -7.15 7.12
C ALA A 112 11.79 -5.69 7.56
N LEU A 113 11.52 -4.74 6.65
CA LEU A 113 11.50 -3.33 6.98
C LEU A 113 10.41 -2.99 8.01
N ILE A 114 9.15 -3.36 7.73
CA ILE A 114 8.02 -3.00 8.60
C ILE A 114 8.10 -3.74 9.93
N ASP A 115 8.45 -5.02 9.93
CA ASP A 115 8.62 -5.81 11.15
C ASP A 115 9.79 -5.26 11.98
N GLY A 116 10.92 -4.92 11.35
CA GLY A 116 12.05 -4.31 12.05
C GLY A 116 11.70 -2.96 12.70
N ILE A 117 10.84 -2.17 12.04
CA ILE A 117 10.30 -0.94 12.62
C ILE A 117 9.38 -1.26 13.80
N LEU A 118 8.44 -2.19 13.64
CA LEU A 118 7.46 -2.54 14.66
C LEU A 118 8.10 -3.19 15.88
N THR A 119 9.19 -3.94 15.72
CA THR A 119 9.93 -4.50 16.84
C THR A 119 11.06 -3.60 17.33
N ASN A 120 11.08 -2.31 16.95
CA ASN A 120 12.15 -1.36 17.30
C ASN A 120 13.60 -1.86 17.04
N GLY A 121 13.79 -2.76 16.08
CA GLY A 121 15.07 -3.43 15.81
C GLY A 121 15.49 -4.50 16.83
N THR A 122 14.66 -4.79 17.83
CA THR A 122 14.87 -5.69 18.97
C THR A 122 13.88 -6.87 18.97
N PRO A 123 13.85 -7.76 17.95
CA PRO A 123 12.82 -8.81 17.82
C PRO A 123 12.74 -9.81 18.99
N GLY A 124 13.74 -9.82 19.90
CA GLY A 124 13.75 -10.63 21.11
C GLY A 124 13.21 -9.94 22.37
N ASP A 125 13.01 -8.62 22.33
CA ASP A 125 12.48 -7.81 23.43
C ASP A 125 11.16 -7.19 22.99
N LYS A 126 10.05 -7.63 23.58
CA LYS A 126 8.72 -7.10 23.24
C LYS A 126 8.31 -5.89 24.07
N SER A 127 9.15 -5.48 25.01
CA SER A 127 8.82 -4.40 25.94
C SER A 127 8.89 -3.01 25.30
N ASP A 128 9.52 -2.90 24.12
CA ASP A 128 9.65 -1.70 23.31
C ASP A 128 9.03 -1.81 21.91
N ASP A 129 8.36 -2.92 21.60
CA ASP A 129 7.58 -3.11 20.38
C ASP A 129 6.49 -2.02 20.23
N PHE A 130 6.25 -1.62 18.98
CA PHE A 130 5.16 -0.72 18.58
C PHE A 130 3.94 -1.51 18.09
N ASP A 131 2.74 -1.03 18.41
CA ASP A 131 1.48 -1.67 17.98
C ASP A 131 1.16 -1.41 16.50
N ALA A 132 1.58 -0.24 15.99
CA ALA A 132 1.39 0.16 14.59
C ALA A 132 2.33 1.31 14.21
N VAL A 133 2.55 1.46 12.91
CA VAL A 133 3.24 2.61 12.31
C VAL A 133 2.21 3.57 11.71
N MET A 134 2.28 4.83 12.10
CA MET A 134 1.47 5.92 11.58
C MET A 134 2.29 6.72 10.58
N ALA A 135 1.76 6.90 9.37
CA ALA A 135 2.39 7.73 8.35
C ALA A 135 1.34 8.61 7.66
N PRO A 136 1.73 9.76 7.07
CA PRO A 136 0.84 10.55 6.24
C PRO A 136 0.25 9.76 5.07
N SER A 137 -0.97 10.10 4.66
CA SER A 137 -1.53 9.63 3.39
C SER A 137 -0.60 9.99 2.23
N GLY A 138 -0.17 8.99 1.46
CA GLY A 138 0.78 9.16 0.34
C GLY A 138 2.25 8.88 0.71
N SER A 139 2.56 8.52 1.95
CA SER A 139 3.89 8.03 2.32
C SER A 139 4.25 6.74 1.56
N ALA A 140 5.53 6.60 1.19
CA ALA A 140 6.07 5.39 0.58
C ALA A 140 5.82 4.13 1.42
N LEU A 141 5.67 4.29 2.74
CA LEU A 141 5.35 3.21 3.67
C LEU A 141 4.05 2.47 3.29
N VAL A 142 3.07 3.17 2.71
CA VAL A 142 1.82 2.54 2.26
C VAL A 142 2.13 1.54 1.13
N GLY A 143 2.96 1.94 0.17
CA GLY A 143 3.40 1.04 -0.91
C GLY A 143 4.25 -0.13 -0.40
N TYR A 144 5.03 0.09 0.65
CA TYR A 144 5.79 -0.99 1.30
C TYR A 144 4.87 -1.98 2.00
N ALA A 145 3.84 -1.50 2.71
CA ALA A 145 2.83 -2.33 3.34
C ALA A 145 2.06 -3.17 2.32
N ASP A 146 1.63 -2.54 1.21
CA ASP A 146 0.95 -3.23 0.11
C ASP A 146 1.82 -4.37 -0.46
N ARG A 147 3.11 -4.09 -0.68
CA ARG A 147 4.06 -5.08 -1.20
C ARG A 147 4.40 -6.19 -0.19
N ALA A 148 4.38 -5.90 1.11
CA ALA A 148 4.52 -6.87 2.19
C ALA A 148 3.29 -7.78 2.35
N GLY A 149 2.14 -7.36 1.82
CA GLY A 149 0.83 -7.95 2.09
C GLY A 149 0.33 -7.62 3.51
N TYR A 150 0.74 -6.46 4.02
CA TYR A 150 0.37 -5.97 5.33
C TYR A 150 -0.80 -5.00 5.22
N PRO A 151 -1.69 -5.03 6.22
CA PRO A 151 -2.87 -4.19 6.16
C PRO A 151 -2.51 -2.72 6.45
N ALA A 152 -3.11 -1.82 5.67
CA ALA A 152 -3.02 -0.37 5.84
C ALA A 152 -4.43 0.23 5.99
N LEU A 153 -4.63 1.14 6.96
CA LEU A 153 -5.92 1.80 7.20
C LEU A 153 -5.75 3.31 7.28
N THR A 154 -6.34 4.04 6.35
CA THR A 154 -6.31 5.51 6.34
C THR A 154 -7.48 6.09 7.10
N LEU A 155 -7.19 6.93 8.10
CA LEU A 155 -8.15 7.67 8.90
C LEU A 155 -8.16 9.15 8.50
N PRO A 156 -9.33 9.82 8.50
CA PRO A 156 -9.39 11.27 8.35
C PRO A 156 -8.70 11.96 9.53
N ALA A 157 -7.75 12.85 9.25
CA ALA A 157 -6.97 13.61 10.23
C ALA A 157 -7.18 15.13 10.11
N GLY A 158 -8.28 15.53 9.48
CA GLY A 158 -8.70 16.92 9.30
C GLY A 158 -8.48 17.42 7.87
N TYR A 159 -8.31 18.74 7.74
CA TYR A 159 -8.21 19.41 6.46
C TYR A 159 -7.02 20.38 6.41
N GLY A 160 -6.47 20.56 5.23
CA GLY A 160 -5.50 21.60 4.92
C GLY A 160 -6.10 23.01 5.06
N PRO A 161 -5.27 24.05 5.26
CA PRO A 161 -5.79 25.41 5.37
C PRO A 161 -6.45 25.86 4.06
N THR A 162 -7.58 26.54 4.19
CA THR A 162 -8.42 27.03 3.09
C THR A 162 -7.66 27.93 2.12
N ALA A 163 -6.67 28.68 2.62
CA ALA A 163 -5.80 29.56 1.84
C ALA A 163 -4.53 28.84 1.32
N SER A 164 -4.67 27.62 0.78
CA SER A 164 -3.58 26.93 0.08
C SER A 164 -3.91 26.82 -1.42
N SER A 165 -2.88 26.73 -2.28
CA SER A 165 -3.05 26.46 -3.72
C SER A 165 -3.71 25.10 -3.99
N ALA A 166 -3.73 24.22 -2.98
CA ALA A 166 -4.42 22.93 -3.00
C ALA A 166 -5.84 23.00 -2.41
N GLY A 167 -6.31 24.14 -1.90
CA GLY A 167 -7.61 24.28 -1.23
C GLY A 167 -7.68 23.61 0.15
N HIS A 168 -8.90 23.47 0.68
CA HIS A 168 -9.22 22.80 1.96
C HIS A 168 -9.20 21.26 1.80
N ASN A 169 -8.08 20.71 1.32
CA ASN A 169 -7.98 19.29 1.02
C ASN A 169 -7.99 18.43 2.29
N PRO A 170 -8.66 17.26 2.27
CA PRO A 170 -8.62 16.32 3.38
C PRO A 170 -7.18 15.82 3.60
N ILE A 171 -6.78 15.73 4.86
CA ILE A 171 -5.51 15.14 5.29
C ILE A 171 -5.84 13.79 5.91
N GLY A 172 -5.16 12.74 5.45
CA GLY A 172 -5.29 11.40 6.01
C GLY A 172 -4.04 10.97 6.78
N VAL A 173 -4.22 10.08 7.75
CA VAL A 173 -3.14 9.37 8.45
C VAL A 173 -3.38 7.87 8.25
N THR A 174 -2.37 7.17 7.76
CA THR A 174 -2.41 5.74 7.50
C THR A 174 -1.76 4.96 8.63
N LEU A 175 -2.49 3.97 9.16
CA LEU A 175 -2.02 3.02 10.15
C LEU A 175 -1.61 1.71 9.46
N VAL A 176 -0.32 1.39 9.51
CA VAL A 176 0.28 0.14 9.02
C VAL A 176 0.59 -0.78 10.20
N GLY A 177 0.23 -2.06 10.10
CA GLY A 177 0.50 -3.07 11.13
C GLY A 177 1.12 -4.34 10.56
N THR A 178 1.33 -5.36 11.40
CA THR A 178 1.84 -6.68 10.97
C THR A 178 0.77 -7.54 10.29
N ALA A 179 1.18 -8.66 9.68
CA ALA A 179 0.27 -9.66 9.11
C ALA A 179 -0.82 -10.11 10.11
N PHE A 180 -2.06 -10.26 9.63
CA PHE A 180 -3.22 -10.73 10.41
C PHE A 180 -3.58 -9.88 11.64
N SER A 181 -3.05 -8.66 11.74
CA SER A 181 -3.38 -7.71 12.82
C SER A 181 -4.69 -6.96 12.60
N GLU A 182 -5.51 -7.34 11.61
CA GLU A 182 -6.78 -6.68 11.26
C GLU A 182 -7.73 -6.63 12.46
N ALA A 183 -7.88 -7.73 13.19
CA ALA A 183 -8.69 -7.77 14.41
C ALA A 183 -8.14 -6.86 15.52
N ARG A 184 -6.82 -6.72 15.65
CA ARG A 184 -6.17 -5.84 16.63
C ARG A 184 -6.33 -4.37 16.26
N ARG A 185 -6.38 -4.04 14.96
CA ARG A 185 -6.59 -2.68 14.45
C ARG A 185 -8.05 -2.24 14.44
N SER A 186 -9.00 -3.11 14.08
CA SER A 186 -10.42 -2.85 14.37
C SER A 186 -10.64 -2.62 15.86
N ARG A 187 -9.87 -3.30 16.72
CA ARG A 187 -9.86 -3.04 18.16
C ARG A 187 -9.21 -1.71 18.52
N LEU A 188 -8.12 -1.28 17.88
CA LEU A 188 -7.51 0.04 18.10
C LEU A 188 -8.45 1.18 17.67
N THR A 189 -9.14 1.05 16.52
CA THR A 189 -10.15 2.02 16.09
C THR A 189 -11.38 2.01 17.01
N ALA A 190 -11.81 0.83 17.48
CA ALA A 190 -12.92 0.68 18.42
C ALA A 190 -12.56 1.04 19.88
N ARG A 191 -11.28 0.98 20.27
CA ARG A 191 -10.76 1.27 21.62
C ARG A 191 -10.37 2.72 21.85
N SER A 192 -10.73 3.62 20.94
CA SER A 192 -10.91 5.05 21.29
C SER A 192 -11.89 5.27 22.47
N PHE A 193 -12.50 4.20 23.02
CA PHE A 193 -13.31 4.16 24.24
C PHE A 193 -12.87 3.19 25.37
N ALA A 194 -11.69 2.53 25.34
CA ALA A 194 -11.33 1.60 26.43
C ALA A 194 -9.84 1.58 26.81
N ALA A 195 -9.51 2.40 27.80
CA ALA A 195 -8.61 2.20 28.97
C ALA A 195 -7.34 1.33 28.87
N GLU A 196 -6.69 1.23 27.72
CA GLU A 196 -5.35 0.64 27.59
C GLU A 196 -4.57 1.44 26.53
N GLU A 197 -3.48 2.11 26.94
CA GLU A 197 -2.75 3.09 26.13
C GLU A 197 -1.95 2.41 24.99
N PRO A 198 -2.29 2.60 23.70
CA PRO A 198 -1.54 2.00 22.61
C PRO A 198 -0.20 2.72 22.38
N ARG A 199 0.86 1.99 22.03
CA ARG A 199 2.14 2.57 21.61
C ARG A 199 2.20 2.64 20.10
N LEU A 200 2.18 3.86 19.57
CA LEU A 200 2.11 4.10 18.12
C LEU A 200 3.38 4.78 17.65
N LEU A 201 3.98 4.28 16.58
CA LEU A 201 5.11 4.95 15.95
C LEU A 201 4.62 6.02 14.97
N VAL A 202 5.27 7.18 14.93
CA VAL A 202 5.01 8.27 13.98
C VAL A 202 6.17 8.39 13.02
N VAL A 203 5.87 8.39 11.72
CA VAL A 203 6.84 8.58 10.64
C VAL A 203 6.42 9.77 9.80
#